data_AF-A0A352VZH5-F1
#
_entry.id   AF-A0A352VZH5-F1
#
_cell.length_a   1.000
_cell.length_b   1.000
_cell.length_c   1.000
_cell.angle_alpha   90.00
_cell.angle_beta   90.00
_cell.angle_gamma   90.00
#
_symmetry.space_group_name_H-M   'P 1'
#
loop_
_entity.id
_entity.type
_entity.pdbx_description
1 polymer ?
#
loop_
_entity_poly.entity_id
_entity_poly.type
_entity_poly.pdbx_seq_one_letter_code
_entity_poly.pdbx_strand_id
1 'polypeptide(L)'
;MEIINCPQCGGMRLNKSALSVFINKKNIQEVSRLQIKDLARFIGQLKFTGSSAQIASPVLKEIKKRINFLENVGLDYLTLNRRSSTLSGGEAQRIRLAAQLGSGLTGCLYILDEPSIGLHQQDNKKLIATLKNLRGRGNTVIVVEHDEETMLACDYLVDLGPGAGKQGGQIVLSFCFFYLP
;
A
#
# COMPACT_ATOMS: atom_id res chain seq x y z
N MET A 1 16.96 7.32 -22.54
CA MET A 1 16.63 5.99 -23.08
C MET A 1 15.22 6.06 -23.63
N GLU A 2 15.05 6.02 -24.95
CA GLU A 2 13.73 6.13 -25.58
C GLU A 2 12.96 4.83 -25.37
N ILE A 3 11.77 4.92 -24.79
CA ILE A 3 10.93 3.75 -24.56
C ILE A 3 10.15 3.48 -25.84
N ILE A 4 10.64 2.55 -26.66
CA ILE A 4 9.95 2.11 -27.87
C ILE A 4 8.92 1.03 -27.49
N ASN A 5 7.67 1.25 -27.87
CA ASN A 5 6.62 0.23 -27.68
C ASN A 5 6.84 -0.92 -28.67
N CYS A 6 6.70 -2.16 -28.18
CA CYS A 6 6.78 -3.35 -29.03
C CYS A 6 5.72 -3.25 -30.16
N PRO A 7 6.10 -3.38 -31.44
CA PRO A 7 5.16 -3.24 -32.56
C PRO A 7 4.11 -4.34 -32.62
N GLN A 8 4.40 -5.53 -32.07
CA GLN A 8 3.48 -6.67 -32.09
C GLN A 8 2.35 -6.55 -31.06
N CYS A 9 2.65 -6.07 -29.86
CA CYS A 9 1.67 -5.97 -28.76
C CYS A 9 1.33 -4.53 -28.39
N GLY A 10 1.90 -3.51 -29.04
CA GLY A 10 1.69 -2.10 -28.68
C GLY A 10 2.09 -1.76 -27.25
N GLY A 11 3.03 -2.51 -26.66
CA GLY A 11 3.42 -2.38 -25.25
C GLY A 11 2.49 -3.07 -24.25
N MET A 12 1.54 -3.91 -24.70
CA MET A 12 0.62 -4.66 -23.83
C MET A 12 1.25 -5.90 -23.16
N ARG A 13 2.41 -6.36 -23.65
CA ARG A 13 3.22 -7.47 -23.09
C ARG A 13 2.55 -8.86 -23.10
N LEU A 14 1.44 -8.99 -23.80
CA LEU A 14 0.66 -10.23 -23.92
C LEU A 14 0.42 -10.58 -25.39
N ASN A 15 0.21 -11.87 -25.67
CA ASN A 15 -0.15 -12.34 -27.00
C ASN A 15 -1.63 -12.01 -27.34
N LYS A 16 -2.01 -12.17 -28.62
CA LYS A 16 -3.36 -11.85 -29.09
C LYS A 16 -4.44 -12.66 -28.36
N SER A 17 -4.23 -13.96 -28.17
CA SER A 17 -5.19 -14.85 -27.50
C SER A 17 -5.49 -14.42 -26.07
N ALA A 18 -4.47 -14.02 -25.30
CA ALA A 18 -4.64 -13.50 -23.94
C ALA A 18 -5.39 -12.15 -23.92
N LEU A 19 -5.18 -11.30 -24.92
CA LEU A 19 -5.87 -10.02 -25.06
C LEU A 19 -7.30 -10.15 -25.59
N SER A 20 -7.68 -11.32 -26.12
CA SER A 20 -9.03 -11.64 -26.57
C SER A 20 -9.94 -12.18 -25.46
N VAL A 21 -9.46 -12.29 -24.21
CA VAL A 21 -10.28 -12.66 -23.05
C VAL A 21 -10.78 -11.41 -22.36
N PHE A 22 -12.10 -11.29 -22.20
CA PHE A 22 -12.75 -10.11 -21.64
C PHE A 22 -13.55 -10.43 -20.39
N ILE A 23 -13.49 -9.53 -19.41
CA ILE A 23 -14.40 -9.47 -18.27
C ILE A 23 -15.11 -8.14 -18.35
N ASN A 24 -16.45 -8.16 -18.43
CA ASN A 24 -17.28 -6.96 -18.58
C ASN A 24 -16.77 -6.01 -19.69
N LYS A 25 -16.49 -6.57 -20.88
CA LYS A 25 -15.99 -5.87 -22.08
C LYS A 25 -14.59 -5.26 -21.96
N LYS A 26 -13.81 -5.60 -20.93
CA LYS A 26 -12.39 -5.18 -20.81
C LYS A 26 -11.46 -6.38 -20.72
N ASN A 27 -10.35 -6.34 -21.45
CA ASN A 27 -9.29 -7.32 -21.31
C ASN A 27 -8.38 -6.99 -20.11
N ILE A 28 -7.50 -7.94 -19.75
CA ILE A 28 -6.60 -7.79 -18.59
C ILE A 28 -5.72 -6.55 -18.66
N GLN A 29 -5.31 -6.13 -19.85
CA GLN A 29 -4.44 -4.98 -20.03
C GLN A 29 -5.20 -3.68 -19.77
N GLU A 30 -6.40 -3.56 -20.33
CA GLU A 30 -7.27 -2.40 -20.14
C GLU A 30 -7.63 -2.22 -18.66
N VAL A 31 -7.91 -3.32 -17.96
CA VAL A 31 -8.14 -3.33 -16.52
C VAL A 31 -6.87 -2.90 -15.76
N SER A 32 -5.70 -3.38 -16.15
CA SER A 32 -4.41 -3.04 -15.49
C SER A 32 -3.98 -1.58 -15.70
N ARG A 33 -4.51 -0.88 -16.70
CA ARG A 33 -4.27 0.55 -16.94
C ARG A 33 -5.20 1.47 -16.15
N LEU A 34 -6.25 0.94 -15.53
CA LEU A 34 -7.09 1.74 -14.64
C LEU A 34 -6.25 2.20 -13.44
N GLN A 35 -6.55 3.41 -12.96
CA GLN A 35 -6.06 3.83 -11.66
C GLN A 35 -6.66 2.91 -10.59
N ILE A 36 -5.96 2.68 -9.49
CA ILE A 36 -6.41 1.78 -8.42
C ILE A 36 -7.82 2.15 -7.95
N LYS A 37 -8.17 3.44 -7.84
CA LYS A 37 -9.55 3.89 -7.51
C LYS A 37 -10.60 3.45 -8.54
N ASP A 38 -10.26 3.48 -9.83
CA ASP A 38 -11.18 3.12 -10.92
C ASP A 38 -11.24 1.60 -11.07
N LEU A 39 -10.13 0.92 -10.78
CA LEU A 39 -10.07 -0.53 -10.66
C LEU A 39 -10.95 -1.01 -9.51
N ALA A 40 -10.92 -0.35 -8.35
CA ALA A 40 -11.79 -0.66 -7.21
C ALA A 40 -13.28 -0.60 -7.63
N ARG A 41 -13.67 0.47 -8.33
CA ARG A 41 -15.02 0.65 -8.87
C ARG A 41 -15.37 -0.44 -9.89
N PHE A 42 -14.47 -0.74 -10.82
CA PHE A 42 -14.66 -1.78 -11.84
C PHE A 42 -14.88 -3.16 -11.22
N ILE A 43 -14.01 -3.57 -10.29
CA ILE A 43 -14.12 -4.85 -9.56
C ILE A 43 -15.37 -4.90 -8.68
N GLY A 44 -15.79 -3.77 -8.10
CA GLY A 44 -17.03 -3.64 -7.33
C GLY A 44 -18.29 -3.88 -8.15
N GLN A 45 -18.26 -3.55 -9.45
CA GLN A 45 -19.39 -3.70 -10.37
C GLN A 45 -19.49 -5.08 -11.04
N LEU A 46 -18.46 -5.93 -10.90
CA LEU A 46 -18.47 -7.26 -11.50
C LEU A 46 -19.55 -8.15 -10.86
N LYS A 47 -20.45 -8.64 -11.71
CA LYS A 47 -21.50 -9.60 -11.34
C LYS A 47 -21.28 -10.88 -12.13
N PHE A 48 -21.15 -11.99 -11.40
CA PHE A 48 -21.07 -13.32 -11.96
C PHE A 48 -22.29 -14.12 -11.51
N THR A 49 -22.70 -15.11 -12.29
CA THR A 49 -23.84 -15.99 -12.01
C THR A 49 -23.44 -17.46 -12.05
N GLY A 50 -24.22 -18.33 -11.41
CA GLY A 50 -24.00 -19.79 -11.42
C GLY A 50 -22.63 -20.21 -10.87
N SER A 51 -22.02 -21.21 -11.51
CA SER A 51 -20.71 -21.76 -11.13
C SER A 51 -19.58 -20.72 -11.19
N SER A 52 -19.63 -19.80 -12.15
CA SER A 52 -18.63 -18.73 -12.26
C SER A 52 -18.61 -17.81 -11.03
N ALA A 53 -19.76 -17.57 -10.39
CA ALA A 53 -19.83 -16.79 -9.17
C ALA A 53 -19.13 -17.48 -8.00
N GLN A 54 -19.34 -18.79 -7.85
CA GLN A 54 -18.72 -19.59 -6.79
C GLN A 54 -17.20 -19.62 -6.94
N ILE A 55 -16.70 -19.80 -8.18
CA ILE A 55 -15.27 -19.83 -8.49
C ILE A 55 -14.63 -18.45 -8.31
N ALA A 56 -15.28 -17.38 -8.77
CA ALA A 56 -14.72 -16.03 -8.74
C ALA A 56 -14.78 -15.39 -7.35
N SER A 57 -15.73 -15.77 -6.49
CA SER A 57 -15.95 -15.16 -5.17
C SER A 57 -14.67 -15.03 -4.31
N PRO A 58 -13.89 -16.10 -4.03
CA PRO A 58 -12.68 -15.99 -3.22
C PRO A 58 -11.62 -15.10 -3.88
N VAL A 59 -11.48 -15.19 -5.21
CA VAL A 59 -10.52 -14.38 -5.99
C VAL A 59 -10.88 -12.90 -5.94
N LEU A 60 -12.16 -12.55 -6.16
CA LEU A 60 -12.64 -11.17 -6.09
C LEU A 60 -12.50 -10.60 -4.68
N LYS A 61 -12.75 -11.41 -3.64
CA LYS A 61 -12.55 -10.99 -2.25
C LYS A 61 -11.10 -10.61 -1.99
N GLU A 62 -10.15 -11.42 -2.47
CA GLU A 62 -8.72 -11.16 -2.31
C GLU A 62 -8.25 -9.95 -3.14
N ILE A 63 -8.73 -9.80 -4.38
CA ILE A 63 -8.43 -8.63 -5.23
C ILE A 63 -8.93 -7.34 -4.55
N LYS A 64 -10.19 -7.32 -4.09
CA LYS A 64 -10.78 -6.16 -3.38
C LYS A 64 -9.98 -5.81 -2.13
N LYS A 65 -9.56 -6.82 -1.36
CA LYS A 65 -8.73 -6.63 -0.17
C LYS A 65 -7.39 -5.97 -0.50
N ARG A 66 -6.69 -6.43 -1.54
CA ARG A 66 -5.40 -5.86 -1.98
C ARG A 66 -5.52 -4.44 -2.52
N ILE A 67 -6.57 -4.17 -3.30
CA ILE A 67 -6.88 -2.82 -3.79
C ILE A 67 -7.08 -1.86 -2.61
N ASN A 68 -7.89 -2.27 -1.63
CA ASN A 68 -8.15 -1.45 -0.44
C ASN A 68 -6.85 -1.15 0.34
N PHE A 69 -5.91 -2.11 0.45
CA PHE A 69 -4.60 -1.81 1.05
C PHE A 69 -3.82 -0.73 0.31
N LEU A 70 -3.84 -0.73 -1.03
CA LEU A 70 -3.20 0.32 -1.82
C LEU A 70 -3.89 1.69 -1.63
N GLU A 71 -5.21 1.73 -1.53
CA GLU A 71 -5.97 2.96 -1.26
C GLU A 71 -5.68 3.51 0.14
N ASN A 72 -5.57 2.64 1.15
CA ASN A 72 -5.27 3.02 2.54
C ASN A 72 -3.86 3.60 2.72
N VAL A 73 -2.91 3.25 1.85
CA VAL A 73 -1.57 3.85 1.84
C VAL A 73 -1.45 5.01 0.83
N GLY A 74 -2.57 5.52 0.31
CA GLY A 74 -2.59 6.69 -0.57
C GLY A 74 -1.99 6.45 -1.96
N LEU A 75 -2.14 5.24 -2.52
CA LEU A 75 -1.65 4.88 -3.85
C LEU A 75 -2.78 4.65 -4.87
N ASP A 76 -3.94 5.25 -4.62
CA ASP A 76 -5.15 5.09 -5.42
C ASP A 76 -5.01 5.66 -6.85
N TYR A 77 -4.10 6.61 -7.05
CA TYR A 77 -3.78 7.24 -8.34
C TYR A 77 -2.86 6.39 -9.24
N LEU A 78 -2.20 5.36 -8.69
CA LEU A 78 -1.32 4.46 -9.46
C LEU A 78 -2.13 3.53 -10.35
N THR A 79 -1.46 2.92 -11.34
CA THR A 79 -2.04 1.84 -12.15
C THR A 79 -1.23 0.57 -11.93
N LEU A 80 -1.84 -0.61 -12.07
CA LEU A 80 -1.12 -1.89 -11.97
C LEU A 80 -0.07 -2.06 -13.09
N ASN A 81 -0.25 -1.35 -14.21
CA ASN A 81 0.66 -1.37 -15.34
C ASN A 81 1.85 -0.40 -15.20
N ARG A 82 1.93 0.40 -14.12
CA ARG A 82 3.07 1.31 -13.88
C ARG A 82 4.34 0.49 -13.66
N ARG A 83 5.45 0.90 -14.28
CA ARG A 83 6.75 0.23 -14.12
C ARG A 83 7.28 0.49 -12.71
N SER A 84 7.76 -0.55 -12.04
CA SER A 84 8.35 -0.42 -10.69
C SER A 84 9.54 0.53 -10.66
N SER A 85 10.32 0.60 -11.75
CA SER A 85 11.48 1.48 -11.89
C SER A 85 11.14 2.97 -11.96
N THR A 86 9.87 3.34 -12.14
CA THR A 86 9.42 4.75 -12.19
C THR A 86 8.70 5.17 -10.92
N LEU A 87 8.70 4.33 -9.88
CA LEU A 87 8.15 4.67 -8.58
C LEU A 87 9.15 5.52 -7.78
N SER A 88 8.65 6.50 -7.04
CA SER A 88 9.46 7.18 -6.03
C SER A 88 9.80 6.24 -4.87
N GLY A 89 10.79 6.62 -4.05
CA GLY A 89 11.13 5.87 -2.84
C GLY A 89 9.94 5.65 -1.91
N GLY A 90 9.20 6.73 -1.62
CA GLY A 90 7.98 6.68 -0.80
C GLY A 90 6.86 5.83 -1.44
N GLU A 91 6.66 5.92 -2.76
CA GLU A 91 5.70 5.03 -3.46
C GLU A 91 6.10 3.55 -3.29
N ALA A 92 7.37 3.21 -3.52
CA ALA A 92 7.86 1.84 -3.39
C ALA A 92 7.74 1.31 -1.95
N GLN A 93 8.05 2.14 -0.95
CA GLN A 93 7.89 1.82 0.46
C GLN A 93 6.44 1.53 0.82
N ARG A 94 5.51 2.39 0.38
CA ARG A 94 4.08 2.21 0.65
C ARG A 94 3.49 1.00 -0.06
N ILE A 95 3.96 0.65 -1.27
CA ILE A 95 3.60 -0.63 -1.91
C ILE A 95 4.05 -1.82 -1.05
N ARG A 96 5.27 -1.77 -0.50
CA ARG A 96 5.76 -2.83 0.40
C ARG A 96 4.89 -2.93 1.65
N LEU A 97 4.53 -1.80 2.27
CA LEU A 97 3.62 -1.77 3.42
C LEU A 97 2.26 -2.40 3.09
N ALA A 98 1.66 -2.01 1.96
CA ALA A 98 0.40 -2.59 1.49
C ALA A 98 0.50 -4.11 1.26
N ALA A 99 1.62 -4.59 0.72
CA ALA A 99 1.88 -6.02 0.55
C ALA A 99 1.98 -6.76 1.90
N GLN A 100 2.58 -6.15 2.92
CA GLN A 100 2.67 -6.75 4.27
C GLN A 100 1.31 -6.81 4.98
N LEU A 101 0.42 -5.83 4.78
CA LEU A 101 -0.96 -5.94 5.25
C LEU A 101 -1.71 -7.10 4.57
N GLY A 102 -1.33 -7.42 3.34
CA GLY A 102 -1.87 -8.54 2.56
C GLY A 102 -1.39 -9.91 3.02
N SER A 103 -0.16 -10.03 3.52
CA SER A 103 0.43 -11.31 3.93
C SER A 103 -0.25 -11.92 5.16
N GLY A 104 -0.87 -11.08 5.99
CA GLY A 104 -1.58 -11.54 7.19
C GLY A 104 -0.65 -12.11 8.27
N LEU A 105 0.64 -11.74 8.22
CA LEU A 105 1.61 -12.15 9.24
C LEU A 105 1.25 -11.55 10.62
N THR A 106 1.51 -12.34 11.65
CA THR A 106 1.26 -12.03 13.07
C THR A 106 2.50 -12.38 13.87
N GLY A 107 2.78 -11.65 14.95
CA GLY A 107 3.98 -11.87 15.77
C GLY A 107 5.28 -11.37 15.13
N CYS A 108 5.19 -10.50 14.12
CA CYS A 108 6.35 -9.88 13.49
C CYS A 108 6.68 -8.52 14.11
N LEU A 109 7.97 -8.19 14.12
CA LEU A 109 8.47 -6.84 14.39
C LEU A 109 8.69 -6.10 13.07
N TYR A 110 7.89 -5.08 12.81
CA TYR A 110 8.06 -4.18 11.68
C TYR A 110 8.85 -2.95 12.11
N ILE A 111 9.90 -2.61 11.36
CA ILE A 111 10.68 -1.38 11.54
C ILE A 111 10.52 -0.56 10.26
N LEU A 112 9.94 0.64 10.38
CA LEU A 112 9.70 1.54 9.26
C LEU A 112 10.51 2.83 9.43
N ASP A 113 11.08 3.31 8.33
CA ASP A 113 11.90 4.51 8.27
C ASP A 113 11.13 5.60 7.50
N GLU A 114 10.66 6.63 8.21
CA GLU A 114 9.90 7.79 7.69
C GLU A 114 8.80 7.44 6.66
N PRO A 115 7.82 6.59 6.99
CA PRO A 115 6.77 6.19 6.05
C PRO A 115 5.86 7.35 5.59
N SER A 116 5.85 8.49 6.30
CA SER A 116 5.13 9.70 5.91
C SER A 116 5.79 10.46 4.73
N ILE A 117 7.03 10.12 4.36
CA ILE A 117 7.77 10.88 3.35
C ILE A 117 7.05 10.94 2.00
N GLY A 118 6.84 12.15 1.50
CA GLY A 118 6.13 12.41 0.25
C GLY A 118 4.64 12.03 0.28
N LEU A 119 4.01 11.94 1.45
CA LEU A 119 2.56 11.93 1.60
C LEU A 119 2.02 13.34 1.86
N HIS A 120 0.83 13.59 1.33
CA HIS A 120 0.06 14.76 1.71
C HIS A 120 -0.54 14.55 3.12
N GLN A 121 -0.70 15.60 3.91
CA GLN A 121 -1.22 15.53 5.29
C GLN A 121 -2.56 14.77 5.39
N GLN A 122 -3.43 14.91 4.38
CA GLN A 122 -4.71 14.20 4.35
C GLN A 122 -4.57 12.67 4.28
N ASP A 123 -3.52 12.16 3.64
CA ASP A 123 -3.27 10.72 3.52
C ASP A 123 -2.46 10.17 4.71
N ASN A 124 -1.81 11.04 5.49
CA ASN A 124 -1.10 10.65 6.70
C ASN A 124 -2.01 9.95 7.71
N LYS A 125 -3.25 10.44 7.87
CA LYS A 125 -4.25 9.80 8.73
C LYS A 125 -4.58 8.37 8.31
N LYS A 126 -4.60 8.09 7.00
CA LYS A 126 -4.83 6.73 6.48
C LYS A 126 -3.61 5.84 6.72
N LEU A 127 -2.40 6.39 6.60
CA LEU A 127 -1.16 5.70 6.96
C LEU A 127 -1.16 5.33 8.45
N ILE A 128 -1.44 6.28 9.34
CA ILE A 128 -1.52 6.02 10.79
C ILE A 128 -2.55 4.93 11.10
N ALA A 129 -3.75 5.00 10.52
CA ALA A 129 -4.78 3.98 10.67
C ALA A 129 -4.30 2.59 10.19
N THR A 130 -3.52 2.57 9.11
CA THR A 130 -2.91 1.37 8.56
C THR A 130 -1.86 0.77 9.49
N LEU A 131 -0.99 1.58 10.09
CA LEU A 131 0.01 1.14 11.07
C LEU A 131 -0.67 0.60 12.34
N LYS A 132 -1.74 1.25 12.80
CA LYS A 132 -2.58 0.76 13.90
C LYS A 132 -3.24 -0.58 13.56
N ASN A 133 -3.71 -0.78 12.33
CA ASN A 133 -4.24 -2.06 11.90
C ASN A 133 -3.17 -3.16 11.91
N LEU A 134 -1.95 -2.86 11.42
CA LEU A 134 -0.84 -3.80 11.42
C LEU A 134 -0.50 -4.26 12.83
N ARG A 135 -0.42 -3.31 13.77
CA ARG A 135 -0.24 -3.56 15.21
C ARG A 135 -1.38 -4.37 15.81
N GLY A 136 -2.62 -3.98 15.55
CA GLY A 136 -3.83 -4.63 16.06
C GLY A 136 -4.00 -6.10 15.62
N ARG A 137 -3.26 -6.54 14.61
CA ARG A 137 -3.16 -7.97 14.21
C ARG A 137 -2.14 -8.76 15.04
N GLY A 138 -1.64 -8.22 16.14
CA GLY A 138 -0.65 -8.86 17.01
C GLY A 138 0.78 -8.72 16.49
N ASN A 139 1.08 -7.61 15.82
CA ASN A 139 2.44 -7.26 15.43
C ASN A 139 2.96 -6.09 16.27
N THR A 140 4.29 -5.97 16.37
CA THR A 140 4.94 -4.78 16.91
C THR A 140 5.41 -3.92 15.76
N VAL A 141 5.16 -2.61 15.85
CA VAL A 141 5.51 -1.65 14.80
C VAL A 141 6.36 -0.55 15.43
N ILE A 142 7.62 -0.46 15.01
CA ILE A 142 8.55 0.61 15.35
C ILE A 142 8.65 1.51 14.12
N VAL A 143 8.49 2.81 14.34
CA VAL A 143 8.52 3.80 13.26
C VAL A 143 9.51 4.89 13.65
N VAL A 144 10.46 5.18 12.78
CA VAL A 144 11.28 6.40 12.84
C VAL A 144 10.52 7.48 12.09
N GLU A 145 10.14 8.55 12.77
CA GLU A 145 9.34 9.64 12.21
C GLU A 145 9.72 10.99 12.83
N HIS A 146 9.41 12.04 12.09
CA HIS A 146 9.48 13.43 12.54
C HIS A 146 8.14 14.16 12.38
N ASP A 147 7.09 13.47 11.89
CA ASP A 147 5.74 14.00 11.77
C ASP A 147 4.99 14.03 13.12
N GLU A 148 4.47 15.22 13.48
CA GLU A 148 3.78 15.46 14.75
C GLU A 148 2.50 14.62 14.90
N GLU A 149 1.69 14.47 13.85
CA GLU A 149 0.45 13.68 13.92
C GLU A 149 0.75 12.21 14.23
N THR A 150 1.83 11.67 13.66
CA THR A 150 2.28 10.29 13.91
C THR A 150 2.81 10.12 15.32
N MET A 151 3.62 11.07 15.80
CA MET A 151 4.13 11.09 17.18
C MET A 151 2.98 11.15 18.20
N LEU A 152 1.97 11.98 17.98
CA LEU A 152 0.80 12.09 18.86
C LEU A 152 -0.11 10.84 18.81
N ALA A 153 -0.08 10.08 17.73
CA ALA A 153 -0.90 8.89 17.56
C ALA A 153 -0.25 7.59 18.04
N CYS A 154 1.03 7.63 18.46
CA CYS A 154 1.79 6.48 18.90
C CYS A 154 1.34 6.00 20.30
N ASP A 155 1.62 4.73 20.61
CA ASP A 155 1.39 4.23 21.98
C ASP A 155 2.59 4.55 22.89
N TYR A 156 3.79 4.59 22.29
CA TYR A 156 5.05 4.76 22.98
C TYR A 156 6.00 5.60 22.13
N LEU A 157 6.63 6.60 22.74
CA LEU A 157 7.55 7.51 22.09
C LEU A 157 8.93 7.41 22.72
N VAL A 158 9.94 7.22 21.87
CA VAL A 158 11.36 7.24 22.25
C VAL A 158 12.00 8.38 21.48
N ASP A 159 12.61 9.31 22.21
CA ASP A 159 13.38 10.40 21.64
C ASP A 159 14.88 10.13 21.80
N LEU A 160 15.63 10.37 20.72
CA LEU A 160 17.07 10.13 20.63
C LEU A 160 17.80 11.46 20.44
N GLY A 161 18.80 11.72 21.27
CA GLY A 161 19.52 12.99 21.23
C GLY A 161 20.73 12.99 22.18
N PRO A 162 21.09 14.15 22.77
CA PRO A 162 20.52 15.50 22.57
C PRO A 162 20.92 16.20 21.26
N GLY A 163 21.87 15.63 20.50
CA GLY A 163 22.28 16.16 19.19
C GLY A 163 22.61 15.03 18.21
N ALA A 164 23.20 15.39 17.06
CA ALA A 164 23.62 14.41 16.05
C ALA A 164 25.07 13.93 16.26
N GLY A 165 25.42 12.79 15.65
CA GLY A 165 26.79 12.28 15.64
C GLY A 165 27.32 11.96 17.04
N LYS A 166 28.49 12.51 17.40
CA LYS A 166 29.13 12.27 18.71
C LYS A 166 28.32 12.82 19.89
N GLN A 167 27.38 13.72 19.64
CA GLN A 167 26.50 14.32 20.65
C GLN A 167 25.15 13.58 20.75
N GLY A 168 24.96 12.50 20.01
CA GLY A 168 23.74 11.69 19.98
C GLY A 168 23.92 10.30 20.58
N GLY A 169 23.00 9.40 20.21
CA GLY A 169 23.06 7.98 20.60
C GLY A 169 22.58 7.70 22.02
N GLN A 170 21.95 8.68 22.68
CA GLN A 170 21.34 8.51 24.00
C GLN A 170 19.82 8.61 23.88
N ILE A 171 19.12 7.82 24.68
CA ILE A 171 17.69 7.97 24.90
C ILE A 171 17.52 9.16 25.84
N VAL A 172 17.03 10.28 25.30
CA VAL A 172 16.80 11.49 26.10
C VAL A 172 15.45 11.43 26.81
N LEU A 173 14.48 10.75 26.18
CA LEU A 173 13.15 10.59 26.71
C LEU A 173 12.51 9.30 26.17
N SER A 174 11.74 8.63 27.01
CA SER A 174 11.06 7.38 26.70
C SER A 174 9.79 7.30 27.53
N PHE A 175 8.61 7.46 26.91
CA PHE A 175 7.35 7.41 27.65
C PHE A 175 6.20 6.81 26.84
N CYS A 176 5.22 6.31 27.57
CA CYS A 176 3.97 5.79 27.05
C CYS A 176 2.92 6.91 27.06
N PHE A 177 2.26 7.15 25.94
CA PHE A 177 1.04 7.96 25.93
C PHE A 177 -0.09 7.08 26.49
N PHE A 178 -0.20 7.02 27.83
CA PHE A 178 -1.42 6.51 28.43
C PHE A 178 -2.56 7.47 28.04
N TYR A 179 -3.52 6.97 27.26
CA TYR A 179 -4.85 7.57 27.15
C TYR A 179 -5.37 7.75 28.59
N LEU A 180 -5.34 8.98 29.10
CA LEU A 180 -6.28 9.37 30.15
C LEU A 180 -7.68 9.22 29.53
N PRO A 181 -8.55 8.38 30.10
CA PRO A 181 -9.88 8.12 29.55
C PRO A 181 -10.73 9.40 29.45
#